data_AF-A9XXR0-F1
#
_entry.id   AF-A9XXR0-F1
#
_cell.length_a   1.000
_cell.length_b   1.000
_cell.length_c   1.000
_cell.angle_alpha   90.00
_cell.angle_beta   90.00
_cell.angle_gamma   90.00
#
_symmetry.space_group_name_H-M   'P 1'
#
loop_
_entity.id
_entity.type
_entity.pdbx_description
1 polymer ?
#
loop_
_entity_poly.entity_id
_entity_poly.type
_entity_poly.pdbx_seq_one_letter_code
_entity_poly.pdbx_strand_id
1 'polypeptide(L)'
;EIDAREDSFRATAEAGQLLVTRRHYASDEVKEKLSQLDSEKTSLLSMWEERRILYEQCMDLQLFYRDTEQADTWMAKQEAFLANDDLGDSLDSVEALIK
;
A
#
# COMPACT_ATOMS: atom_id res chain seq x y z
N GLU A 1 -7.65 -8.65 -11.10
CA GLU A 1 -9.04 -8.46 -11.55
C GLU A 1 -9.20 -7.27 -12.50
N ILE A 2 -8.78 -6.05 -12.13
CA ILE A 2 -8.84 -4.88 -13.04
C ILE A 2 -8.04 -5.15 -14.32
N ASP A 3 -6.76 -5.51 -14.19
CA ASP A 3 -5.90 -5.84 -15.35
C ASP A 3 -6.45 -7.01 -16.17
N ALA A 4 -7.02 -8.02 -15.49
CA ALA A 4 -7.61 -9.19 -16.15
C ALA A 4 -8.83 -8.84 -17.02
N ARG A 5 -9.49 -7.72 -16.75
CA ARG A 5 -10.64 -7.24 -17.53
C ARG A 5 -10.26 -6.24 -18.61
N GLU A 6 -8.99 -5.84 -18.72
CA GLU A 6 -8.52 -4.87 -19.70
C GLU A 6 -8.85 -5.29 -21.14
N ASP A 7 -8.68 -6.57 -21.45
CA ASP A 7 -9.01 -7.13 -22.76
C ASP A 7 -10.51 -7.02 -23.09
N SER A 8 -11.37 -7.16 -22.07
CA SER A 8 -12.81 -7.02 -22.25
C SER A 8 -13.20 -5.57 -22.52
N PHE A 9 -12.65 -4.60 -21.78
CA PHE A 9 -12.84 -3.17 -22.05
C PHE A 9 -12.42 -2.80 -23.47
N ARG A 10 -11.23 -3.27 -23.88
CA ARG A 10 -10.70 -3.03 -25.23
C ARG A 10 -11.61 -3.62 -26.30
N ALA A 11 -12.01 -4.88 -26.17
CA ALA A 11 -12.89 -5.55 -27.13
C ALA A 11 -14.26 -4.85 -27.25
N THR A 12 -14.84 -4.41 -26.12
CA THR A 12 -16.10 -3.65 -26.12
C THR A 12 -15.94 -2.29 -26.81
N ALA A 13 -14.85 -1.57 -26.54
CA ALA A 13 -14.57 -0.28 -27.18
C ALA A 13 -14.39 -0.42 -28.69
N GLU A 14 -13.61 -1.42 -29.14
CA GLU A 14 -13.39 -1.73 -30.55
C GLU A 14 -14.71 -2.09 -31.27
N ALA A 15 -15.55 -2.93 -30.66
CA ALA A 15 -16.84 -3.30 -31.21
C ALA A 15 -17.78 -2.09 -31.34
N GLY A 16 -17.83 -1.22 -30.31
CA GLY A 16 -18.61 0.02 -30.35
C GLY A 16 -18.11 0.97 -31.44
N GLN A 17 -16.78 1.14 -31.56
CA GLN A 17 -16.19 2.00 -32.59
C GLN A 17 -16.49 1.50 -34.01
N LEU A 18 -16.58 0.18 -34.19
CA LEU A 18 -16.99 -0.43 -35.46
C LEU A 18 -18.45 -0.09 -35.81
N LEU A 19 -19.37 -0.14 -34.84
CA LEU A 19 -20.77 0.25 -35.05
C LEU A 19 -20.90 1.71 -35.48
N VAL A 20 -20.14 2.60 -34.83
CA VAL A 20 -20.09 4.02 -35.18
C VAL A 20 -19.55 4.23 -36.59
N THR A 21 -18.45 3.55 -36.93
CA THR A 21 -17.82 3.65 -38.26
C THR A 21 -18.74 3.17 -39.38
N ARG A 22 -19.54 2.13 -39.11
CA ARG A 22 -20.54 1.59 -40.05
C ARG A 22 -21.82 2.40 -40.12
N ARG A 23 -21.90 3.55 -39.41
CA ARG A 23 -23.09 4.40 -39.34
C ARG A 23 -24.34 3.62 -38.92
N HIS A 24 -24.20 2.76 -37.91
CA HIS A 24 -25.33 2.07 -37.29
C HIS A 24 -26.41 3.07 -36.86
N TYR A 25 -27.70 2.70 -36.91
CA TYR A 25 -28.79 3.64 -36.63
C TYR A 25 -28.71 4.27 -35.23
N ALA A 26 -28.13 3.56 -34.27
CA ALA A 26 -27.89 4.01 -32.89
C ALA A 26 -26.47 4.57 -32.66
N SER A 27 -25.76 5.03 -33.70
CA SER A 27 -24.34 5.46 -33.57
C SER A 27 -24.12 6.55 -32.54
N ASP A 28 -25.07 7.48 -32.37
CA ASP A 28 -24.93 8.57 -31.42
C ASP A 28 -25.04 8.08 -29.97
N GLU A 29 -25.96 7.16 -29.69
CA GLU A 29 -26.06 6.48 -28.39
C GLU A 29 -24.80 5.64 -28.11
N VAL A 30 -24.28 4.93 -29.11
CA VAL A 30 -23.04 4.14 -28.96
C VAL A 30 -21.85 5.04 -28.63
N LYS A 31 -21.71 6.21 -29.26
CA LYS A 31 -20.64 7.18 -28.92
C LYS A 31 -20.75 7.66 -27.48
N GLU A 32 -21.95 7.98 -27.02
CA GLU A 32 -22.18 8.40 -25.63
C GLU A 32 -21.76 7.29 -24.66
N LYS A 33 -22.15 6.04 -24.92
CA LYS A 33 -21.77 4.90 -24.10
C LYS A 33 -20.28 4.60 -24.12
N LEU A 34 -19.60 4.78 -25.25
CA LEU A 34 -18.14 4.67 -25.32
C LEU A 34 -17.45 5.75 -24.49
N SER A 35 -17.93 6.99 -24.55
CA SER A 35 -17.41 8.09 -23.72
C SER A 35 -17.62 7.83 -22.23
N GLN A 36 -18.79 7.30 -21.86
CA GLN A 36 -19.09 6.91 -20.49
C GLN A 36 -18.16 5.79 -20.01
N LEU A 37 -17.97 4.75 -20.82
CA LEU A 37 -17.10 3.61 -20.52
C LEU A 37 -15.66 4.06 -20.26
N ASP A 38 -15.12 4.95 -21.09
CA ASP A 38 -13.77 5.49 -20.94
C ASP A 38 -13.63 6.30 -19.65
N SER A 39 -14.59 7.20 -19.38
CA SER A 39 -14.60 7.99 -18.15
C SER A 39 -14.68 7.12 -16.89
N GLU A 40 -15.53 6.10 -16.88
CA GLU A 40 -15.66 5.17 -15.76
C GLU A 40 -14.39 4.35 -15.54
N LYS A 41 -13.74 3.91 -16.63
CA LYS A 41 -12.46 3.22 -16.58
C LYS A 41 -11.35 4.10 -16.00
N THR A 42 -11.21 5.34 -16.47
CA THR A 42 -10.22 6.28 -15.93
C THR A 42 -10.45 6.55 -14.45
N SER A 43 -11.71 6.77 -14.04
CA SER A 43 -12.07 6.96 -12.64
C SER A 43 -11.70 5.75 -11.77
N LEU A 44 -12.01 4.54 -12.24
CA LEU A 44 -11.65 3.30 -11.56
C LEU A 44 -10.13 3.18 -11.34
N LEU A 45 -9.33 3.45 -12.37
CA LEU A 45 -7.87 3.38 -12.28
C LEU A 45 -7.30 4.42 -11.31
N SER A 46 -7.84 5.64 -11.31
CA SER A 46 -7.46 6.68 -10.34
C SER A 46 -7.75 6.25 -8.90
N MET A 47 -8.97 5.77 -8.62
CA MET A 47 -9.35 5.30 -7.28
C MET A 47 -8.51 4.11 -6.83
N TRP A 48 -8.17 3.20 -7.74
CA TRP A 48 -7.30 2.07 -7.45
C TRP A 48 -5.90 2.51 -7.05
N GLU A 49 -5.32 3.46 -7.78
CA GLU A 49 -3.98 4.00 -7.51
C GLU A 49 -3.94 4.77 -6.19
N GLU A 50 -4.93 5.63 -5.93
CA GLU A 50 -5.07 6.33 -4.64
C GLU A 50 -5.15 5.33 -3.47
N ARG A 51 -5.92 4.24 -3.66
CA ARG A 51 -6.02 3.20 -2.65
C ARG A 51 -4.70 2.46 -2.44
N ARG A 52 -3.96 2.17 -3.51
CA ARG A 52 -2.64 1.52 -3.45
C ARG A 52 -1.67 2.35 -2.62
N ILE A 53 -1.57 3.65 -2.93
CA ILE A 53 -0.71 4.59 -2.19
C ILE A 53 -1.10 4.65 -0.70
N LEU A 54 -2.39 4.72 -0.39
CA LEU A 54 -2.84 4.72 1.01
C LEU A 54 -2.41 3.46 1.76
N TYR A 55 -2.52 2.28 1.13
CA TYR A 55 -2.09 1.04 1.77
C TYR A 55 -0.57 0.94 1.94
N GLU A 56 0.20 1.48 1.01
CA GLU A 56 1.66 1.60 1.16
C GLU A 56 2.02 2.50 2.35
N GLN A 57 1.39 3.67 2.46
CA GLN A 57 1.58 4.57 3.60
C GLN A 57 1.17 3.93 4.93
N CYS A 58 0.04 3.21 4.96
CA CYS A 58 -0.39 2.45 6.14
C CYS A 58 0.64 1.38 6.52
N MET A 59 1.19 0.66 5.54
CA MET A 59 2.20 -0.37 5.77
C MET A 59 3.48 0.25 6.36
N ASP A 60 3.98 1.33 5.77
CA ASP A 60 5.16 2.03 6.26
C ASP A 60 4.97 2.53 7.69
N LEU A 61 3.79 3.03 8.03
CA LEU A 61 3.45 3.46 9.38
C LEU A 61 3.45 2.29 10.38
N GLN A 62 2.92 1.12 9.99
CA GLN A 62 2.94 -0.06 10.86
C GLN A 62 4.37 -0.58 11.08
N LEU A 63 5.21 -0.56 10.04
CA LEU A 63 6.63 -0.90 10.17
C LEU A 63 7.34 0.06 11.14
N PHE A 64 7.09 1.36 11.01
CA PHE A 64 7.63 2.36 11.92
C PHE A 64 7.23 2.13 13.38
N TYR A 65 5.95 1.84 13.66
CA TYR A 65 5.51 1.54 15.02
C TYR A 65 6.17 0.30 15.60
N ARG A 66 6.26 -0.77 14.82
CA ARG A 66 6.95 -2.01 15.25
C ARG A 66 8.42 -1.73 15.57
N ASP A 67 9.11 -1.00 14.71
CA ASP A 67 10.53 -0.72 14.88
C ASP A 67 10.78 0.19 16.08
N THR A 68 9.88 1.15 16.33
CA THR A 68 9.90 2.02 17.53
C THR A 68 9.67 1.21 18.81
N GLU A 69 8.66 0.32 18.82
CA GLU A 69 8.38 -0.55 19.97
C GLU A 69 9.55 -1.49 20.28
N GLN A 70 10.24 -1.98 19.25
CA GLN A 70 11.44 -2.78 19.41
C GLN A 70 12.59 -1.96 20.02
N ALA A 71 12.78 -0.72 19.57
CA ALA A 71 13.78 0.19 20.12
C ALA A 71 13.49 0.53 21.58
N ASP A 72 12.24 0.87 21.91
CA ASP A 72 11.79 1.17 23.28
C ASP A 72 12.03 -0.03 24.20
N THR A 73 11.68 -1.24 23.75
CA THR A 73 11.92 -2.48 24.50
C THR A 73 13.41 -2.71 24.75
N TRP A 74 14.25 -2.43 23.76
CA TRP A 74 15.70 -2.56 23.90
C TRP A 74 16.29 -1.53 24.87
N MET A 75 15.86 -0.27 24.76
CA MET A 75 16.26 0.81 25.67
C MET A 75 15.82 0.52 27.10
N ALA A 76 14.58 0.10 27.32
CA ALA A 76 14.06 -0.23 28.65
C ALA A 76 14.86 -1.37 29.31
N LYS A 77 15.30 -2.38 28.54
CA LYS A 77 16.19 -3.43 29.05
C LYS A 77 17.55 -2.87 29.45
N GLN A 78 18.12 -1.98 28.63
CA GLN A 78 19.42 -1.37 28.93
C GLN A 78 19.34 -0.45 30.16
N GLU A 79 18.27 0.34 30.28
CA GLU A 79 18.01 1.19 31.44
C GLU A 79 17.82 0.35 32.70
N ALA A 80 17.06 -0.75 32.64
CA ALA A 80 16.89 -1.65 33.77
C ALA A 80 18.20 -2.32 34.20
N PHE A 81 19.06 -2.70 33.25
CA PHE A 81 20.38 -3.23 33.54
C PHE A 81 21.28 -2.18 34.23
N LEU A 82 21.29 -0.93 33.73
CA LEU A 82 22.09 0.16 34.31
C LEU A 82 21.56 0.66 35.66
N ALA A 83 20.25 0.58 35.90
CA ALA A 83 19.63 0.96 37.16
C ALA A 83 19.82 -0.10 38.26
N ASN A 84 20.40 -1.26 37.93
CA ASN A 84 20.74 -2.26 38.92
C ASN A 84 21.97 -1.81 39.72
N ASP A 85 21.76 -1.24 40.91
CA ASP A 85 22.82 -0.78 41.84
C ASP A 85 23.59 -1.94 42.52
N ASP A 86 23.34 -3.20 42.13
CA ASP A 86 24.05 -4.36 42.67
C ASP A 86 25.46 -4.47 42.04
N LEU A 87 26.39 -3.69 42.59
CA LEU A 87 27.79 -3.60 42.17
C LEU A 87 28.61 -4.87 42.49
N GLY A 88 28.01 -5.86 43.14
CA GLY A 88 28.66 -7.09 43.54
C GLY A 88 29.64 -6.92 44.71
N ASP A 89 29.63 -7.89 45.61
CA ASP A 89 30.32 -7.86 46.91
C ASP A 89 31.83 -8.19 46.79
N SER A 90 32.30 -8.52 45.58
CA SER A 90 33.63 -9.05 45.31
C SER A 90 34.28 -8.43 44.08
N LEU A 91 35.61 -8.46 44.02
CA LEU A 91 36.37 -7.94 42.89
C LEU A 91 35.97 -8.63 41.56
N ASP A 92 35.75 -9.94 41.60
CA ASP A 92 35.34 -10.74 40.43
C ASP A 92 33.93 -10.37 39.93
N SER A 93 32.99 -10.04 40.83
CA SER A 93 31.64 -9.59 40.46
C SER A 93 31.65 -8.18 39.86
N VAL A 94 32.52 -7.29 40.35
CA VAL A 94 32.74 -5.96 39.77
C VAL A 94 33.39 -6.07 38.39
N GLU A 95 34.38 -6.96 38.22
CA GLU A 95 35.06 -7.16 36.94
C GLU A 95 34.14 -7.75 35.86
N ALA A 96 33.16 -8.57 36.27
CA ALA A 96 32.12 -9.10 35.40
C ALA A 96 31.07 -8.04 34.97
N LEU A 97 30.84 -7.00 35.78
CA LEU A 97 29.94 -5.89 35.45
C LEU A 97 30.55 -4.88 34.47
N ILE A 98 31.89 -4.80 34.40
CA ILE A 98 32.63 -3.87 33.51
C ILE A 98 32.75 -4.41 32.07
N LYS A 99 32.51 -5.71 31.87
CA LYS A 99 32.77 -6.42 30.62
C LYS A 99 31.51 -6.65 29.79
#